data_AF-A0AAF0IAY0-F1
#
_entry.id   AF-A0AAF0IAY0-F1
#
_cell.length_a   1.000
_cell.length_b   1.000
_cell.length_c   1.000
_cell.angle_alpha   90.00
_cell.angle_beta   90.00
_cell.angle_gamma   90.00
#
_symmetry.space_group_name_H-M   'P 1'
#
loop_
_entity.id
_entity.type
_entity.pdbx_description
1 polymer ?
#
loop_
_entity_poly.entity_id
_entity_poly.type
_entity_poly.pdbx_seq_one_letter_code
_entity_poly.pdbx_strand_id
1 'polypeptide(L)'
;MELLIDDKIKCADKIFKEFKKIKGFDNVWKKWVAYFSVNDLEKALKIAQILMNSNKLSDQPKAICKSIFEVINRFKQELNCFDKNTILEIFGYISWKLVILGKELEPAARQPSKPVSRDFKQHSYKLRDKNFRSKFQRNI
;
A
#
# COMPACT_ATOMS: atom_id res chain seq x y z
N MET A 1 6.04 -17.07 28.12
CA MET A 1 7.44 -17.03 27.65
C MET A 1 7.56 -15.73 26.85
N GLU A 2 8.07 -14.67 27.46
CA GLU A 2 8.28 -13.40 26.75
C GLU A 2 9.40 -13.63 25.73
N LEU A 3 9.07 -13.54 24.45
CA LEU A 3 10.07 -13.59 23.40
C LEU A 3 10.81 -12.25 23.38
N LEU A 4 12.14 -12.34 23.40
CA LEU A 4 13.00 -11.16 23.30
C LEU A 4 12.71 -10.45 21.97
N ILE A 5 12.62 -9.13 22.02
CA ILE A 5 12.39 -8.24 20.86
C ILE A 5 13.37 -8.58 19.72
N ASP A 6 14.60 -8.95 20.09
CA ASP A 6 15.67 -9.34 19.17
C ASP A 6 15.30 -10.54 18.29
N ASP A 7 14.57 -11.52 18.81
CA ASP A 7 14.25 -12.74 18.06
C ASP A 7 13.17 -12.48 17.01
N LYS A 8 12.19 -11.63 17.34
CA LYS A 8 11.18 -11.15 16.38
C LYS A 8 11.84 -10.37 15.24
N ILE A 9 12.75 -9.44 15.57
CA ILE A 9 13.47 -8.63 14.58
C ILE A 9 14.38 -9.51 13.72
N LYS A 10 15.13 -10.44 14.31
CA LYS A 10 15.97 -11.39 13.55
C LYS A 10 15.15 -12.23 12.58
N CYS A 11 14.00 -12.75 13.01
CA CYS A 11 13.10 -13.51 12.14
C CYS A 11 12.60 -12.65 10.98
N ALA A 12 12.13 -11.44 11.28
CA ALA A 12 11.67 -10.48 10.28
C ALA A 12 12.77 -10.13 9.26
N ASP A 13 14.01 -9.98 9.71
CA ASP A 13 15.16 -9.67 8.87
C ASP A 13 15.53 -10.81 7.93
N LYS A 14 15.51 -12.05 8.41
CA LYS A 14 15.72 -13.24 7.56
C LYS A 14 14.67 -13.31 6.47
N ILE A 15 13.38 -13.18 6.83
CA ILE A 15 12.26 -13.22 5.89
C ILE A 15 12.41 -12.08 4.86
N PHE A 16 12.67 -10.86 5.34
CA PHE A 16 12.79 -9.69 4.48
C PHE A 16 13.90 -9.84 3.42
N LYS A 17 15.06 -10.38 3.81
CA LYS A 17 16.20 -10.60 2.89
C LYS A 17 15.88 -11.59 1.76
N GLU A 18 14.95 -12.51 1.97
CA GLU A 18 14.54 -13.50 0.97
C GLU A 18 13.51 -12.96 -0.03
N PHE A 19 12.89 -11.80 0.26
CA PHE A 19 11.97 -11.19 -0.69
C PHE A 19 12.70 -10.62 -1.91
N LYS A 20 12.19 -10.97 -3.09
CA LYS A 20 12.65 -10.37 -4.34
C LYS A 20 12.21 -8.91 -4.38
N LYS A 21 13.10 -8.01 -4.83
CA LYS A 21 12.80 -6.58 -5.05
C LYS A 21 11.87 -6.39 -6.25
N ILE A 22 10.59 -6.72 -6.08
CA ILE A 22 9.56 -6.59 -7.11
C ILE A 22 8.86 -5.24 -6.93
N LYS A 23 8.66 -4.49 -8.01
CA LYS A 23 7.92 -3.22 -7.96
C LYS A 23 6.50 -3.46 -7.44
N GLY A 24 5.96 -2.57 -6.61
CA GLY A 24 4.59 -2.66 -6.08
C GLY A 24 4.35 -3.83 -5.11
N PHE A 25 5.42 -4.45 -4.59
CA PHE A 25 5.34 -5.53 -3.61
C PHE A 25 4.55 -5.10 -2.36
N ASP A 26 4.71 -3.85 -1.92
CA ASP A 26 4.11 -3.32 -0.70
C ASP A 26 2.57 -3.37 -0.72
N ASN A 27 1.93 -3.08 -1.86
CA ASN A 27 0.46 -3.08 -1.96
C ASN A 27 -0.11 -4.50 -1.85
N VAL A 28 0.49 -5.47 -2.56
CA VAL A 28 0.06 -6.88 -2.49
C VAL A 28 0.36 -7.46 -1.11
N TRP A 29 1.53 -7.15 -0.56
CA TRP A 29 1.93 -7.53 0.79
C TRP A 29 0.94 -7.03 1.85
N LYS A 30 0.60 -5.73 1.86
CA LYS A 30 -0.36 -5.16 2.81
C LYS A 30 -1.72 -5.86 2.75
N LYS A 31 -2.23 -6.16 1.56
CA LYS A 31 -3.49 -6.90 1.39
C LYS A 31 -3.40 -8.31 1.93
N TRP A 32 -2.28 -8.99 1.68
CA TRP A 32 -2.05 -10.33 2.19
C TRP A 32 -1.93 -10.37 3.72
N VAL A 33 -1.20 -9.42 4.33
CA VAL A 33 -1.10 -9.27 5.79
C VAL A 33 -2.47 -8.94 6.41
N ALA A 34 -3.27 -8.09 5.78
CA ALA A 34 -4.64 -7.81 6.22
C ALA A 34 -5.54 -9.06 6.13
N TYR A 35 -5.36 -9.91 5.12
CA TYR A 35 -6.04 -11.20 5.06
C TYR A 35 -5.60 -12.14 6.20
N PHE A 36 -4.31 -12.18 6.51
CA PHE A 36 -3.77 -12.95 7.63
C PHE A 36 -4.27 -12.44 8.99
N SER A 37 -4.44 -11.13 9.20
CA SER A 37 -4.86 -10.61 10.51
C SER A 37 -6.23 -11.16 10.96
N VAL A 38 -7.12 -11.49 10.02
CA VAL A 38 -8.43 -12.10 10.31
C VAL A 38 -8.47 -13.62 10.11
N ASN A 39 -7.37 -14.24 9.65
CA ASN A 39 -7.27 -15.68 9.39
C ASN A 39 -6.08 -16.32 10.12
N ASP A 40 -5.84 -17.61 9.89
CA ASP A 40 -4.61 -18.30 10.31
C ASP A 40 -3.55 -18.26 9.18
N LEU A 41 -2.31 -18.62 9.53
CA LEU A 41 -1.18 -18.61 8.58
C LEU A 41 -1.39 -19.58 7.42
N GLU A 42 -2.07 -20.71 7.66
CA GLU A 42 -2.30 -21.72 6.62
C GLU A 42 -3.27 -21.23 5.55
N LYS A 43 -4.38 -20.59 5.95
CA LYS A 43 -5.31 -19.95 5.02
C LYS A 43 -4.64 -18.81 4.27
N ALA A 44 -3.80 -18.02 4.94
CA ALA A 44 -3.04 -16.95 4.30
C ALA A 44 -2.06 -17.49 3.24
N LEU A 45 -1.36 -18.60 3.53
CA LEU A 45 -0.50 -19.26 2.55
C LEU A 45 -1.30 -19.85 1.38
N LYS A 46 -2.45 -20.48 1.67
CA LYS A 46 -3.32 -21.05 0.64
C LYS A 46 -3.84 -19.98 -0.32
N ILE A 47 -4.21 -18.79 0.17
CA ILE A 47 -4.66 -17.72 -0.73
C ILE A 47 -3.52 -17.22 -1.61
N ALA A 48 -2.28 -17.11 -1.09
CA ALA A 48 -1.12 -16.76 -1.92
C ALA A 48 -0.85 -17.81 -3.02
N GLN A 49 -0.98 -19.10 -2.68
CA GLN A 49 -0.85 -20.22 -3.60
C GLN A 49 -1.93 -20.21 -4.71
N ILE A 50 -3.18 -19.86 -4.36
CA ILE A 50 -4.26 -19.74 -5.34
C ILE A 50 -3.99 -18.54 -6.27
N LEU A 51 -3.62 -17.39 -5.69
CA LEU A 51 -3.42 -16.16 -6.46
C LEU A 51 -2.22 -16.24 -7.41
N MET A 52 -1.13 -16.92 -7.03
CA MET A 52 0.01 -17.11 -7.95
C MET A 52 -0.34 -17.94 -9.19
N ASN A 53 -1.36 -18.81 -9.11
CA ASN A 53 -1.82 -19.66 -10.21
C ASN A 53 -3.08 -19.11 -10.91
N SER A 54 -3.57 -17.94 -10.51
CA SER A 54 -4.85 -17.41 -11.01
C SER A 54 -4.72 -16.78 -12.39
N ASN A 55 -5.50 -17.25 -13.37
CA ASN A 55 -5.53 -16.66 -14.72
C ASN A 55 -6.08 -15.23 -14.76
N LYS A 56 -6.65 -14.73 -13.66
CA LYS A 56 -7.24 -13.39 -13.55
C LYS A 56 -6.25 -12.32 -13.07
N LEU A 57 -5.08 -12.70 -12.57
CA LEU A 57 -4.05 -11.75 -12.13
C LEU A 57 -3.02 -11.50 -13.24
N SER A 58 -2.56 -10.27 -13.35
CA SER A 58 -1.40 -9.93 -14.18
C SER A 58 -0.11 -10.52 -13.60
N ASP A 59 0.93 -10.61 -14.44
CA ASP A 59 2.16 -11.34 -14.11
C ASP A 59 2.90 -10.78 -12.90
N GLN A 60 2.85 -9.46 -12.70
CA GLN A 60 3.53 -8.81 -11.58
C GLN A 60 2.91 -9.17 -10.21
N PRO A 61 1.59 -8.98 -9.97
CA PRO A 61 0.91 -9.51 -8.78
C PRO A 61 1.10 -11.02 -8.57
N LYS A 62 1.11 -11.83 -9.65
CA LYS A 62 1.41 -13.27 -9.56
C LYS A 62 2.80 -13.52 -9.03
N ALA A 63 3.81 -12.82 -9.57
CA ALA A 63 5.20 -12.94 -9.12
C ALA A 63 5.35 -12.54 -7.65
N ILE A 64 4.62 -11.52 -7.19
CA ILE A 64 4.61 -11.13 -5.77
C ILE A 64 3.94 -12.21 -4.91
N CYS A 65 2.76 -12.72 -5.30
CA CYS A 65 2.08 -13.79 -4.57
C CYS A 65 2.93 -15.06 -4.50
N LYS A 66 3.62 -15.40 -5.59
CA LYS A 66 4.59 -16.49 -5.65
C LYS A 66 5.73 -16.26 -4.65
N SER A 67 6.33 -15.07 -4.65
CA SER A 67 7.39 -14.73 -3.69
C SER A 67 6.90 -14.79 -2.25
N ILE A 68 5.67 -14.34 -1.96
CA ILE A 68 5.07 -14.43 -0.62
C ILE A 68 4.92 -15.90 -0.23
N PHE A 69 4.31 -16.72 -1.08
CA PHE A 69 4.12 -18.14 -0.82
C PHE A 69 5.45 -18.87 -0.59
N GLU A 70 6.41 -18.73 -1.49
CA GLU A 70 7.70 -19.43 -1.41
C GLU A 70 8.48 -19.05 -0.14
N VAL A 71 8.58 -17.76 0.16
CA VAL A 71 9.35 -17.27 1.31
C VAL A 71 8.64 -17.64 2.61
N ILE A 72 7.36 -17.27 2.76
CA ILE A 72 6.65 -17.50 4.03
C ILE A 72 6.48 -19.00 4.29
N ASN A 73 6.26 -19.82 3.25
CA ASN A 73 6.17 -21.28 3.44
C ASN A 73 7.52 -21.88 3.88
N ARG A 74 8.65 -21.34 3.41
CA ARG A 74 9.99 -21.75 3.88
C ARG A 74 10.18 -21.45 5.37
N PHE A 75 9.72 -20.28 5.83
CA PHE A 75 9.79 -19.89 7.24
C PHE A 75 8.59 -20.37 8.07
N LYS A 76 7.68 -21.19 7.52
CA LYS A 76 6.45 -21.60 8.21
C LYS A 76 6.73 -22.23 9.57
N GLN A 77 7.73 -23.10 9.67
CA GLN A 77 8.08 -23.76 10.93
C GLN A 77 8.59 -22.77 11.97
N GLU A 78 9.47 -21.83 11.59
CA GLU A 78 9.97 -20.77 12.48
C GLU A 78 8.83 -19.83 12.88
N LEU A 79 7.93 -19.50 11.96
CA LEU A 79 6.75 -18.67 12.21
C LEU A 79 5.74 -19.34 13.15
N ASN A 80 5.57 -20.66 13.07
CA ASN A 80 4.67 -21.43 13.93
C ASN A 80 5.15 -21.50 15.40
N CYS A 81 6.41 -21.15 15.68
CA CYS A 81 6.90 -20.99 17.05
C CYS A 81 6.34 -19.74 17.74
N PHE A 82 5.74 -18.83 16.97
CA PHE A 82 5.19 -17.58 17.44
C PHE A 82 3.67 -17.62 17.51
N ASP A 83 3.08 -16.89 18.45
CA ASP A 83 1.65 -16.64 18.45
C ASP A 83 1.27 -15.68 17.31
N LYS A 84 -0.01 -15.66 16.95
CA LYS A 84 -0.52 -14.85 15.83
C LYS A 84 -0.20 -13.36 15.96
N ASN A 85 -0.27 -12.78 17.16
CA ASN A 85 0.01 -11.36 17.35
C ASN A 85 1.49 -11.07 17.15
N THR A 86 2.38 -11.94 17.65
CA THR A 86 3.81 -11.84 17.37
C THR A 86 4.12 -11.96 15.88
N ILE A 87 3.45 -12.86 15.15
CA ILE A 87 3.62 -12.95 13.69
C ILE A 87 3.15 -11.65 13.01
N LEU A 88 2.06 -11.03 13.47
CA LEU A 88 1.60 -9.74 12.96
C LEU A 88 2.61 -8.62 13.20
N GLU A 89 3.28 -8.59 14.35
CA GLU A 89 4.38 -7.64 14.63
C GLU A 89 5.55 -7.85 13.67
N ILE A 90 5.97 -9.10 13.46
CA ILE A 90 7.00 -9.48 12.49
C ILE A 90 6.63 -8.99 11.09
N PHE A 91 5.41 -9.24 10.64
CA PHE A 91 4.92 -8.78 9.34
C PHE A 91 4.76 -7.25 9.26
N GLY A 92 4.42 -6.60 10.36
CA GLY A 92 4.40 -5.15 10.49
C GLY A 92 5.79 -4.54 10.29
N TYR A 93 6.81 -5.13 10.92
CA TYR A 93 8.19 -4.70 10.77
C TYR A 93 8.71 -4.90 9.33
N ILE A 94 8.38 -6.03 8.69
CA ILE A 94 8.66 -6.25 7.27
C ILE A 94 7.98 -5.17 6.41
N SER A 95 6.72 -4.83 6.72
CA SER A 95 5.99 -3.77 6.01
C SER A 95 6.70 -2.42 6.11
N TRP A 96 7.22 -2.07 7.30
CA TRP A 96 8.01 -0.86 7.51
C TRP A 96 9.30 -0.87 6.68
N LYS A 97 10.03 -1.99 6.64
CA LYS A 97 11.24 -2.14 5.80
C LYS A 97 10.96 -2.00 4.31
N LEU A 98 9.86 -2.59 3.83
CA LEU A 98 9.44 -2.47 2.43
C LEU A 98 9.14 -1.01 2.04
N VAL A 99 8.57 -0.22 2.96
CA VAL A 99 8.28 1.20 2.71
C VAL A 99 9.56 2.05 2.68
N ILE A 100 10.49 1.82 3.60
CA ILE A 100 11.75 2.58 3.65
C ILE A 100 12.62 2.27 2.43
N LEU A 101 12.84 0.99 2.13
CA LEU A 101 13.68 0.59 1.01
C LEU A 101 13.01 0.85 -0.35
N GLY A 102 11.67 0.88 -0.39
CA GLY A 102 10.92 1.32 -1.56
C GLY A 102 11.08 2.81 -1.86
N LYS A 103 11.35 3.65 -0.84
CA LYS A 103 11.65 5.08 -1.02
C LYS A 103 13.09 5.33 -1.47
N GLU A 104 14.04 4.47 -1.09
CA GLU A 104 15.44 4.60 -1.50
C GLU A 104 15.68 4.23 -2.98
N LEU A 105 14.77 3.47 -3.59
CA LEU A 105 14.83 3.09 -5.02
C LEU A 105 14.17 4.10 -5.96
N GLU A 106 13.61 5.21 -5.45
CA GLU A 106 13.19 6.35 -6.26
C GLU A 106 14.35 7.36 -6.30
N PRO A 107 15.12 7.46 -7.41
CA PRO A 107 16.19 8.44 -7.49
C PRO A 107 15.57 9.82 -7.60
N ALA A 108 15.54 10.60 -6.51
CA ALA A 108 15.49 12.08 -6.46
C ALA A 108 14.65 12.84 -7.53
N ALA A 109 13.61 12.23 -8.13
CA ALA A 109 12.88 12.77 -9.27
C ALA A 109 11.65 13.59 -8.85
N ARG A 110 11.70 14.18 -7.66
CA ARG A 110 10.85 15.30 -7.28
C ARG A 110 11.74 16.41 -6.74
N GLN A 111 12.43 17.09 -7.65
CA GLN A 111 12.65 18.50 -7.41
C GLN A 111 11.27 19.14 -7.22
N PRO A 112 11.07 20.05 -6.24
CA PRO A 112 9.88 20.86 -6.21
C PRO A 112 9.88 21.67 -7.51
N SER A 113 8.98 21.33 -8.44
CA SER A 113 8.70 22.20 -9.57
C SER A 113 8.39 23.58 -8.99
N LYS A 114 9.20 24.56 -9.38
CA LYS A 114 9.09 25.98 -9.01
C LYS A 114 7.61 26.39 -8.90
N PRO A 115 7.23 27.23 -7.93
CA PRO A 115 5.86 27.73 -7.87
C PRO A 115 5.53 28.36 -9.22
N VAL A 116 4.55 27.77 -9.92
CA VAL A 116 3.97 28.36 -11.11
C VAL A 116 3.34 29.67 -10.64
N SER A 117 3.97 30.80 -10.96
CA SER A 117 3.35 32.12 -10.84
C SER A 117 2.03 32.07 -11.59
N ARG A 118 0.93 32.01 -10.85
CA ARG A 118 -0.39 32.30 -11.38
C ARG A 118 -0.48 33.82 -11.49
N ASP A 119 -0.17 34.35 -12.66
CA ASP A 119 -0.64 35.67 -13.06
C ASP A 119 -2.17 35.67 -13.00
N PHE A 120 -2.71 36.21 -11.90
CA PHE A 120 -4.12 36.55 -11.79
C PHE A 120 -4.40 37.71 -12.77
N LYS A 121 -4.75 37.39 -14.02
CA LYS A 121 -5.46 38.34 -14.87
C LYS A 121 -6.84 38.57 -14.26
N GLN A 122 -7.00 39.70 -13.57
CA GLN A 122 -8.29 40.27 -13.21
C GLN A 122 -9.08 40.53 -14.49
N HIS A 123 -10.05 39.67 -14.81
CA HIS A 123 -11.10 40.02 -15.75
C HIS A 123 -12.15 40.86 -15.03
N SER A 124 -12.06 42.17 -15.22
CA SER A 124 -13.10 43.12 -14.88
C SER A 124 -14.31 42.90 -15.80
N TYR A 125 -15.43 42.45 -15.23
CA TYR A 125 -16.71 42.49 -15.94
C TYR A 125 -17.20 43.93 -15.96
N LYS A 126 -17.19 44.52 -17.16
CA LYS A 126 -17.84 45.80 -17.45
C LYS A 126 -19.36 45.61 -17.33
N LEU A 127 -19.97 46.21 -16.32
CA LEU A 127 -21.40 46.50 -16.31
C LEU A 127 -21.68 47.55 -17.40
N ARG A 128 -22.58 47.22 -18.33
CA ARG A 128 -23.17 48.19 -19.25
C ARG A 128 -24.69 48.01 -19.26
N ASP A 129 -25.35 49.07 -18.84
CA ASP A 129 -26.79 49.31 -18.79
C ASP A 129 -27.54 48.95 -20.10
N LYS A 130 -28.82 48.56 -19.99
CA LYS A 130 -29.99 49.45 -20.21
C LYS A 130 -31.30 48.66 -20.38
N ASN A 131 -32.29 49.04 -19.57
CA ASN A 131 -33.72 49.13 -19.85
C ASN A 131 -34.46 47.93 -20.48
N PHE A 132 -35.35 47.29 -19.71
CA PHE A 132 -36.72 47.09 -20.19
C PHE A 132 -37.73 47.24 -19.06
N ARG A 133 -38.75 48.04 -19.35
CA ARG A 133 -39.77 48.58 -18.46
C ARG A 133 -41.03 47.71 -18.58
N SER A 134 -41.82 47.70 -17.49
CA SER A 134 -43.30 47.60 -17.47
C SER A 134 -43.97 46.26 -17.11
N LYS A 135 -44.56 46.29 -15.89
CA LYS A 135 -45.91 45.85 -15.49
C LYS A 135 -46.30 44.37 -15.66
N PHE A 136 -46.67 43.71 -14.56
CA PHE A 136 -48.08 43.54 -14.17
C PHE A 136 -48.22 43.01 -12.72
N GLN A 137 -49.41 43.27 -12.18
CA GLN A 137 -49.90 43.19 -10.80
C GLN A 137 -49.95 41.78 -10.17
N ARG A 138 -50.01 41.74 -8.82
CA ARG A 138 -51.08 41.13 -7.98
C ARG A 138 -50.77 41.37 -6.48
N ASN A 139 -51.61 42.13 -5.78
CA ASN A 139 -52.53 41.69 -4.69
C ASN A 139 -51.77 41.00 -3.52
N ILE A 140 -51.78 41.47 -2.27
CA ILE A 140 -52.81 42.09 -1.41
C ILE A 140 -52.14 43.13 -0.50
#